data_AF-A0A2W6BWC7-F1
#
_entry.id   AF-A0A2W6BWC7-F1
#
_cell.length_a   1.000
_cell.length_b   1.000
_cell.length_c   1.000
_cell.angle_alpha   90.00
_cell.angle_beta   90.00
_cell.angle_gamma   90.00
#
_symmetry.space_group_name_H-M   'P 1'
#
loop_
_entity.id
_entity.type
_entity.pdbx_description
1 polymer ?
#
loop_
_entity_poly.entity_id
_entity_poly.type
_entity_poly.pdbx_seq_one_letter_code
_entity_poly.pdbx_strand_id
1 'polypeptide(L)'
;LAILGMFALVRAAGGGRWSAVGAAGLMACDNLLLVHGRIGTLDIYAVAGMIWGVALYLRGWWVAAGVTLAAADCLKEVAPYALIVLGLVELARWFVARRDPDPPVDWHWRPGLTRLAATAFVSIGLFVGLLGLMGVIAKPYADSEASLITGGPFDHLWHMVSYAANLTSPHGPQGIASYPWQWLVDLKPITYLRINPSLPGQGLYAIHPVSAFLGVVSPPILLLAIPGVLFGIYRSGSRRRAVASTGAPVRTLGDVQLAILGAAWFVGTWLPYELQSAVDSRTSYLYYMVVVMPGIYVAVTYLISIGWRRRQKWLRMGIGLWAVSVVVAVVLMYPFVAAF
;
A
#
# COMPACT_ATOMS: atom_id res chain seq x y z
N LEU A 1 -2.75 14.02 -3.49
CA LEU A 1 -1.33 13.68 -3.73
C LEU A 1 -1.09 12.19 -3.95
N ALA A 2 -1.61 11.30 -3.08
CA ALA A 2 -1.38 9.85 -3.20
C ALA A 2 -1.83 9.25 -4.55
N ILE A 3 -3.00 9.63 -5.07
CA ILE A 3 -3.51 9.18 -6.39
C ILE A 3 -2.55 9.56 -7.53
N LEU A 4 -2.01 10.79 -7.51
CA LEU A 4 -1.01 11.23 -8.49
C LEU A 4 0.31 10.47 -8.33
N GLY A 5 0.70 10.20 -7.08
CA GLY A 5 1.83 9.32 -6.76
C GLY A 5 1.65 7.92 -7.34
N MET A 6 0.44 7.36 -7.25
CA MET A 6 0.13 6.02 -7.78
C MET A 6 0.34 5.97 -9.30
N PHE A 7 -0.13 7.01 -10.02
CA PHE A 7 0.16 7.15 -11.45
C PHE A 7 1.67 7.24 -11.70
N ALA A 8 2.38 8.09 -10.95
CA ALA A 8 3.82 8.30 -11.10
C ALA A 8 4.64 7.03 -10.80
N LEU A 9 4.22 6.22 -9.81
CA LEU A 9 4.81 4.96 -9.41
C LEU A 9 4.72 3.91 -10.52
N VAL A 10 3.54 3.71 -11.11
CA VAL A 10 3.36 2.78 -12.24
C VAL A 10 4.20 3.22 -13.44
N ARG A 11 4.25 4.54 -13.71
CA ARG A 11 5.09 5.08 -14.79
C ARG A 11 6.59 4.91 -14.51
N ALA A 12 7.03 5.11 -13.27
CA ALA A 12 8.41 4.88 -12.84
C ALA A 12 8.83 3.41 -12.97
N ALA A 13 7.90 2.49 -12.75
CA ALA A 13 8.10 1.06 -12.99
C ALA A 13 8.08 0.66 -14.49
N GLY A 14 7.96 1.61 -15.42
CA GLY A 14 7.89 1.34 -16.86
C GLY A 14 6.51 0.87 -17.35
N GLY A 15 5.49 0.91 -16.51
CA GLY A 15 4.11 0.57 -16.87
C GLY A 15 3.49 1.58 -17.84
N GLY A 16 2.66 1.13 -18.79
CA GLY A 16 2.03 1.99 -19.79
C GLY A 16 1.07 3.05 -19.22
N ARG A 17 0.71 4.06 -20.03
CA ARG A 17 -0.21 5.15 -19.63
C ARG A 17 -1.54 4.63 -19.07
N TRP A 18 -2.14 3.64 -19.74
CA TRP A 18 -3.40 3.05 -19.32
C TRP A 18 -3.32 2.25 -18.02
N SER A 19 -2.22 1.53 -17.78
CA SER A 19 -2.01 0.85 -16.50
C SER A 19 -1.85 1.85 -15.36
N ALA A 20 -1.17 2.97 -15.61
CA ALA A 20 -1.01 4.04 -14.62
C ALA A 20 -2.34 4.76 -14.31
N VAL A 21 -3.14 5.08 -15.34
CA VAL A 21 -4.50 5.61 -15.16
C VAL A 21 -5.37 4.60 -14.42
N GLY A 22 -5.29 3.32 -14.77
CA GLY A 22 -6.02 2.25 -14.10
C GLY A 22 -5.69 2.17 -12.62
N ALA A 23 -4.41 2.19 -12.23
CA ALA A 23 -4.02 2.07 -10.83
C ALA A 23 -4.41 3.30 -10.00
N ALA A 24 -4.22 4.49 -10.55
CA ALA A 24 -4.68 5.73 -9.93
C ALA A 24 -6.22 5.77 -9.83
N GLY A 25 -6.93 5.30 -10.86
CA GLY A 25 -8.38 5.18 -10.87
C GLY A 25 -8.90 4.21 -9.82
N LEU A 26 -8.25 3.05 -9.66
CA LEU A 26 -8.57 2.10 -8.59
C LEU A 26 -8.37 2.71 -7.21
N MET A 27 -7.25 3.42 -6.99
CA MET A 27 -7.02 4.12 -5.73
C MET A 27 -8.07 5.20 -5.46
N ALA A 28 -8.52 5.90 -6.51
CA ALA A 28 -9.58 6.91 -6.39
C ALA A 28 -10.97 6.30 -6.15
N CYS A 29 -11.20 5.07 -6.61
CA CYS A 29 -12.46 4.34 -6.45
C CYS A 29 -12.49 3.43 -5.22
N ASP A 30 -11.39 3.32 -4.47
CA ASP A 30 -11.35 2.53 -3.25
C ASP A 30 -11.87 3.33 -2.07
N ASN A 31 -12.91 2.80 -1.44
CA ASN A 31 -13.63 3.49 -0.39
C ASN A 31 -12.79 3.63 0.91
N LEU A 32 -11.96 2.65 1.25
CA LEU A 32 -11.07 2.74 2.40
C LEU A 32 -10.08 3.90 2.24
N LEU A 33 -9.41 4.00 1.09
CA LEU A 33 -8.49 5.10 0.79
C LEU A 33 -9.19 6.46 0.73
N LEU A 34 -10.41 6.52 0.16
CA LEU A 34 -11.23 7.73 0.11
C LEU A 34 -11.57 8.24 1.52
N VAL A 35 -12.10 7.36 2.38
CA VAL A 35 -12.51 7.72 3.74
C VAL A 35 -11.30 8.18 4.56
N HIS A 36 -10.19 7.44 4.52
CA HIS A 36 -8.94 7.81 5.19
C HIS A 36 -8.38 9.16 4.74
N GLY A 37 -8.49 9.46 3.43
CA GLY A 37 -8.13 10.76 2.87
C GLY A 37 -9.06 11.88 3.30
N ARG A 38 -10.36 11.61 3.49
CA ARG A 38 -11.36 12.61 3.89
C ARG A 38 -11.29 12.96 5.37
N ILE A 39 -11.07 11.97 6.25
CA ILE A 39 -10.98 12.19 7.70
C ILE A 39 -9.55 12.53 8.15
N GLY A 40 -8.56 12.45 7.26
CA GLY A 40 -7.19 12.88 7.54
C GLY A 40 -6.41 11.94 8.45
N THR A 41 -6.55 10.62 8.30
CA THR A 41 -5.76 9.66 9.10
C THR A 41 -4.27 9.74 8.77
N LEU A 42 -3.40 9.48 9.76
CA LEU A 42 -1.94 9.44 9.53
C LEU A 42 -1.52 8.43 8.44
N ASP A 43 -2.27 7.34 8.26
CA ASP A 43 -2.00 6.33 7.23
C ASP A 43 -1.95 6.89 5.81
N ILE A 44 -2.87 7.79 5.46
CA ILE A 44 -2.95 8.30 4.08
C ILE A 44 -1.75 9.20 3.74
N TYR A 45 -1.24 9.93 4.74
CA TYR A 45 -0.07 10.79 4.57
C TYR A 45 1.20 9.93 4.45
N ALA A 46 1.35 8.93 5.33
CA ALA A 46 2.46 7.98 5.25
C ALA A 46 2.47 7.25 3.90
N VAL A 47 1.34 6.69 3.47
CA VAL A 47 1.22 6.00 2.17
C VAL A 47 1.51 6.91 0.99
N ALA A 48 1.08 8.18 1.02
CA ALA A 48 1.45 9.14 -0.01
C ALA A 48 2.97 9.30 -0.12
N GLY A 49 3.66 9.46 1.02
CA GLY A 49 5.11 9.53 1.09
C GLY A 49 5.79 8.24 0.60
N MET A 50 5.32 7.07 1.04
CA MET A 50 5.83 5.77 0.59
C MET A 50 5.74 5.61 -0.94
N ILE A 51 4.58 5.91 -1.53
CA ILE A 51 4.36 5.81 -2.98
C ILE A 51 5.33 6.71 -3.75
N TRP A 52 5.49 7.96 -3.32
CA TRP A 52 6.40 8.90 -3.96
C TRP A 52 7.87 8.52 -3.75
N GLY A 53 8.25 8.08 -2.55
CA GLY A 53 9.61 7.61 -2.25
C GLY A 53 10.01 6.43 -3.14
N VAL A 54 9.14 5.42 -3.27
CA VAL A 54 9.39 4.29 -4.19
C VAL A 54 9.40 4.74 -5.65
N ALA A 55 8.51 5.66 -6.06
CA ALA A 55 8.51 6.18 -7.42
C ALA A 55 9.82 6.92 -7.77
N LEU A 56 10.34 7.73 -6.85
CA LEU A 56 11.63 8.43 -6.99
C LEU A 56 12.79 7.44 -7.04
N TYR A 57 12.76 6.43 -6.18
CA TYR A 57 13.77 5.37 -6.17
C TYR A 57 13.86 4.66 -7.52
N LEU A 58 12.71 4.25 -8.07
CA LEU A 58 12.62 3.58 -9.37
C LEU A 58 13.06 4.47 -10.54
N ARG A 59 13.01 5.80 -10.39
CA ARG A 59 13.51 6.78 -11.38
C ARG A 59 15.01 7.08 -11.24
N GLY A 60 15.69 6.52 -10.25
CA GLY A 60 17.11 6.77 -10.01
C GLY A 60 17.42 7.89 -9.00
N TRP A 61 16.40 8.48 -8.36
CA TRP A 61 16.56 9.64 -7.48
C TRP A 61 16.67 9.19 -6.01
N TRP A 62 17.71 8.43 -5.69
CA TRP A 62 17.82 7.65 -4.44
C TRP A 62 17.88 8.52 -3.19
N VAL A 63 18.56 9.67 -3.25
CA VAL A 63 18.61 10.63 -2.13
C VAL A 63 17.24 11.24 -1.89
N ALA A 64 16.56 11.72 -2.95
CA ALA A 64 15.21 12.27 -2.83
C ALA A 64 14.19 11.22 -2.36
N ALA A 65 14.36 9.96 -2.78
CA ALA A 65 13.59 8.84 -2.27
C ALA A 65 13.79 8.67 -0.76
N GLY A 66 15.04 8.66 -0.29
CA GLY A 66 15.36 8.57 1.14
C GLY A 66 14.77 9.74 1.95
N VAL A 67 14.88 10.98 1.46
CA VAL A 67 14.26 12.15 2.09
C VAL A 67 12.74 12.01 2.18
N THR A 68 12.10 11.55 1.11
CA THR A 68 10.64 11.38 1.06
C THR A 68 10.18 10.27 2.00
N LEU A 69 10.95 9.18 2.10
CA LEU A 69 10.65 8.08 3.02
C LEU A 69 10.88 8.49 4.48
N ALA A 70 11.93 9.25 4.80
CA ALA A 70 12.14 9.80 6.14
C ALA A 70 10.95 10.68 6.59
N ALA A 71 10.44 11.53 5.69
CA ALA A 71 9.25 12.32 5.97
C ALA A 71 7.99 11.45 6.19
N ALA A 72 7.88 10.33 5.48
CA ALA A 72 6.80 9.36 5.70
C ALA A 72 6.94 8.63 7.05
N ASP A 73 8.17 8.28 7.44
CA ASP A 73 8.51 7.64 8.72
C ASP A 73 8.15 8.55 9.91
N CYS A 74 8.29 9.87 9.77
CA CYS A 74 7.84 10.84 10.77
C CYS A 74 6.30 10.94 10.90
N LEU A 75 5.54 10.41 9.93
CA LEU A 75 4.07 10.46 9.96
C LEU A 75 3.47 9.20 10.59
N LYS A 76 4.04 8.02 10.29
CA LYS A 76 3.54 6.75 10.86
C LYS A 76 4.58 5.64 10.82
N GLU A 77 4.59 4.81 11.86
CA GLU A 77 5.49 3.66 12.07
C GLU A 77 5.46 2.58 10.97
N VAL A 78 4.49 2.64 10.06
CA VAL A 78 4.29 1.67 8.97
C VAL A 78 5.07 2.05 7.71
N ALA A 79 5.52 3.30 7.60
CA ALA A 79 6.26 3.81 6.45
C ALA A 79 7.60 3.08 6.19
N PRO A 80 8.35 2.58 7.21
CA PRO A 80 9.57 1.80 6.98
C PRO A 80 9.34 0.52 6.15
N TYR A 81 8.09 0.03 6.05
CA TYR A 81 7.77 -1.09 5.17
C TYR A 81 8.09 -0.78 3.69
N ALA A 82 8.14 0.50 3.28
CA ALA A 82 8.61 0.87 1.95
C ALA A 82 10.07 0.41 1.70
N LEU A 83 10.94 0.42 2.71
CA LEU A 83 12.31 -0.11 2.58
C LEU A 83 12.30 -1.63 2.40
N ILE A 84 11.40 -2.34 3.06
CA ILE A 84 11.16 -3.79 2.84
C ILE A 84 10.72 -4.01 1.39
N VAL A 85 9.76 -3.23 0.90
CA VAL A 85 9.30 -3.29 -0.50
C VAL A 85 10.47 -3.07 -1.47
N LEU A 86 11.31 -2.06 -1.25
CA LEU A 86 12.49 -1.83 -2.08
C LEU A 86 13.47 -3.00 -2.03
N GLY A 87 13.75 -3.54 -0.84
CA GLY A 87 14.57 -4.74 -0.68
C GLY A 87 14.05 -5.94 -1.46
N LEU A 88 12.72 -6.18 -1.41
CA LEU A 88 12.07 -7.25 -2.17
C LEU A 88 12.09 -6.99 -3.69
N VAL A 89 11.92 -5.74 -4.13
CA VAL A 89 12.06 -5.35 -5.54
C VAL A 89 13.47 -5.68 -6.04
N GLU A 90 14.50 -5.30 -5.28
CA GLU A 90 15.90 -5.53 -5.62
C GLU A 90 16.25 -7.02 -5.65
N LEU A 91 15.79 -7.77 -4.65
CA LEU A 91 15.95 -9.21 -4.58
C LEU A 91 15.31 -9.90 -5.79
N ALA A 92 14.08 -9.51 -6.15
CA ALA A 92 13.37 -10.08 -7.29
C ALA A 92 14.04 -9.72 -8.63
N ARG A 93 14.51 -8.47 -8.81
CA ARG A 93 15.28 -8.03 -9.98
C ARG A 93 16.53 -8.89 -10.17
N TRP A 94 17.27 -9.13 -9.10
CA TRP A 94 18.46 -9.97 -9.11
C TRP A 94 18.16 -11.43 -9.47
N PHE A 95 17.11 -12.02 -8.91
CA PHE A 95 16.69 -13.38 -9.27
C PHE A 95 16.29 -13.50 -10.74
N VAL A 96 15.61 -12.50 -11.29
CA VAL A 96 15.28 -12.46 -12.72
C VAL A 96 16.54 -12.28 -13.57
N ALA A 97 17.43 -11.36 -13.18
CA ALA A 97 18.66 -11.08 -13.91
C ALA A 97 19.57 -12.31 -14.04
N ARG A 98 19.65 -13.14 -12.99
CA ARG A 98 20.39 -14.42 -13.02
C ARG A 98 19.88 -15.43 -14.06
N ARG A 99 18.63 -15.29 -14.51
CA ARG A 99 17.97 -16.21 -15.46
C ARG A 99 17.89 -15.63 -16.87
N ASP A 100 18.24 -14.36 -17.04
CA ASP A 100 18.20 -13.64 -18.32
C ASP A 100 19.63 -13.58 -18.89
N PRO A 101 19.88 -13.98 -20.15
CA PRO A 101 21.21 -13.89 -20.75
C PRO A 101 21.70 -12.45 -20.97
N ASP A 102 20.79 -11.47 -21.03
CA ASP A 102 21.12 -10.04 -21.21
C ASP A 102 20.28 -9.15 -20.25
N PRO A 103 20.55 -9.22 -18.94
CA PRO A 103 19.79 -8.46 -17.96
C PRO A 103 20.21 -6.98 -17.96
N PRO A 104 19.30 -6.05 -17.65
CA PRO A 104 19.66 -4.64 -17.45
C PRO A 104 20.78 -4.52 -16.40
N VAL A 105 21.78 -3.66 -16.66
CA VAL A 105 22.92 -3.45 -15.75
C VAL A 105 22.44 -3.13 -14.34
N ASP A 106 21.40 -2.32 -14.21
CA ASP A 106 20.84 -1.92 -12.92
C ASP A 106 20.25 -3.09 -12.12
N TRP A 107 19.89 -4.23 -12.74
CA TRP A 107 19.27 -5.36 -12.05
C TRP A 107 20.29 -6.32 -11.43
N HIS A 108 21.58 -6.05 -11.60
CA HIS A 108 22.64 -6.76 -10.91
C HIS A 108 22.66 -6.41 -9.43
N TRP A 109 23.20 -7.33 -8.61
CA TRP A 109 23.17 -7.17 -7.16
C TRP A 109 23.98 -5.98 -6.65
N ARG A 110 25.13 -5.65 -7.26
CA ARG A 110 25.97 -4.52 -6.80
C ARG A 110 25.28 -3.18 -6.99
N PRO A 111 24.82 -2.80 -8.21
CA PRO A 111 24.08 -1.55 -8.38
C PRO A 111 22.84 -1.49 -7.49
N GLY A 112 22.08 -2.59 -7.40
CA GLY A 112 20.89 -2.73 -6.55
C GLY A 112 21.15 -2.48 -5.07
N LEU A 113 22.19 -3.13 -4.53
CA LEU A 113 22.59 -2.97 -3.14
C LEU A 113 23.06 -1.54 -2.86
N THR A 114 23.85 -0.93 -3.75
CA THR A 114 24.33 0.45 -3.57
C THR A 114 23.18 1.45 -3.50
N ARG A 115 22.21 1.37 -4.41
CA ARG A 115 21.05 2.29 -4.38
C ARG A 115 20.16 2.07 -3.17
N LEU A 116 19.94 0.81 -2.78
CA LEU A 116 19.15 0.48 -1.59
C LEU A 116 19.83 0.98 -0.33
N ALA A 117 21.14 0.74 -0.17
CA ALA A 117 21.94 1.20 0.96
C ALA A 117 21.95 2.74 1.05
N ALA A 118 22.16 3.44 -0.07
CA ALA A 118 22.12 4.89 -0.10
C ALA A 118 20.75 5.45 0.32
N THR A 119 19.66 4.86 -0.21
CA THR A 119 18.29 5.27 0.13
C THR A 119 17.97 5.02 1.59
N ALA A 120 18.30 3.82 2.10
CA ALA A 120 18.08 3.45 3.49
C ALA A 120 18.91 4.31 4.44
N PHE A 121 20.17 4.57 4.12
CA PHE A 121 21.04 5.44 4.92
C PHE A 121 20.47 6.86 5.03
N VAL A 122 20.06 7.45 3.90
CA VAL A 122 19.43 8.79 3.90
C VAL A 122 18.11 8.77 4.67
N SER A 123 17.25 7.76 4.45
CA SER A 123 15.95 7.65 5.13
C SER A 123 16.11 7.55 6.64
N ILE A 124 16.89 6.58 7.11
CA ILE A 124 17.10 6.32 8.54
C ILE A 124 17.82 7.51 9.20
N GLY A 125 18.87 8.02 8.58
CA GLY A 125 19.63 9.15 9.12
C GLY A 125 18.77 10.41 9.28
N LEU A 126 17.97 10.75 8.27
CA LEU A 126 17.07 11.90 8.35
C LEU A 126 15.91 11.66 9.32
N PHE A 127 15.33 10.46 9.35
CA PHE A 127 14.28 10.12 10.31
C PHE A 127 14.77 10.29 11.75
N VAL A 128 15.92 9.70 12.10
CA VAL A 128 16.51 9.83 13.44
C VAL A 128 16.84 11.30 13.77
N GLY A 129 17.38 12.04 12.80
CA GLY A 129 17.66 13.48 12.96
C GLY A 129 16.41 14.31 13.20
N LEU A 130 15.35 14.08 12.43
CA LEU A 130 14.05 14.75 12.57
C LEU A 130 13.37 14.37 13.88
N LEU A 131 13.44 13.09 14.28
CA LEU A 131 12.92 12.63 15.57
C LEU A 131 13.65 13.30 16.74
N GLY A 132 14.97 13.48 16.62
CA GLY A 132 15.78 14.22 17.58
C GLY A 132 15.36 15.70 17.67
N LEU A 133 15.17 16.34 16.52
CA LEU A 133 14.69 17.73 16.44
C LEU A 133 13.28 17.87 17.06
N MET A 134 12.37 16.94 16.76
CA MET A 134 11.04 16.90 17.37
C MET A 134 11.14 16.72 18.87
N GLY A 135 12.03 15.86 19.37
CA GLY A 135 12.27 15.69 20.81
C GLY A 135 12.76 16.97 21.50
N VAL A 136 13.39 17.91 20.78
CA VAL A 136 13.76 19.23 21.32
C VAL A 136 12.57 20.18 21.32
N ILE A 137 11.77 20.20 20.25
CA ILE A 137 10.63 21.12 20.07
C ILE A 137 9.43 20.72 20.93
N ALA A 138 9.12 19.43 20.96
CA ALA A 138 7.98 18.82 21.63
C ALA A 138 8.44 17.49 22.24
N LYS A 139 8.95 17.55 23.48
CA LYS A 139 9.39 16.36 24.21
C LYS A 139 8.24 15.34 24.31
N PRO A 140 8.46 14.08 23.91
CA PRO A 140 7.41 13.08 23.95
C PRO A 140 7.12 12.67 25.39
N TYR A 141 5.86 12.35 25.66
CA TYR A 141 5.35 11.99 26.98
C TYR A 141 4.83 10.55 26.95
N ALA A 142 5.25 9.75 27.92
CA ALA A 142 4.81 8.39 28.11
C ALA A 142 3.66 8.38 29.14
N ASP A 143 2.42 8.35 28.65
CA ASP A 143 1.22 8.42 29.50
C ASP A 143 1.19 7.32 30.58
N SER A 144 1.63 6.09 30.22
CA SER A 144 1.65 4.95 31.14
C SER A 144 2.62 5.12 32.32
N GLU A 145 3.68 5.89 32.12
CA GLU A 145 4.73 6.14 33.12
C GLU A 145 4.59 7.53 33.75
N ALA A 146 3.62 8.31 33.28
CA ALA A 146 3.40 9.71 33.63
C ALA A 146 4.68 10.59 33.52
N SER A 147 5.57 10.26 32.58
CA SER A 147 6.92 10.84 32.49
C SER A 147 7.28 11.32 31.08
N LEU A 148 8.21 12.27 30.99
CA LEU A 148 8.78 12.69 29.70
C LEU A 148 9.89 11.74 29.29
N ILE A 149 9.95 11.41 28.00
CA ILE A 149 11.03 10.61 27.42
C ILE A 149 12.20 11.55 27.10
N THR A 150 13.30 11.42 27.85
CA THR A 150 14.41 12.39 27.80
C THR A 150 15.71 11.89 27.17
N GLY A 151 15.86 10.59 26.89
CA GLY A 151 17.12 10.05 26.34
C GLY A 151 17.34 10.23 24.84
N GLY A 152 16.61 11.17 24.22
CA GLY A 152 16.80 11.55 22.83
C GLY A 152 16.08 10.64 21.82
N PRO A 153 16.50 10.63 20.54
CA PRO A 153 15.74 9.99 19.47
C PRO A 153 15.70 8.47 19.57
N PHE A 154 16.74 7.83 20.12
CA PHE A 154 16.77 6.37 20.24
C PHE A 154 15.85 5.87 21.35
N ASP A 155 15.80 6.55 22.49
CA ASP A 155 14.85 6.24 23.57
C ASP A 155 13.41 6.47 23.12
N HIS A 156 13.15 7.54 22.36
CA HIS A 156 11.84 7.78 21.77
C HIS A 156 11.45 6.66 20.79
N LEU A 157 12.36 6.26 19.90
CA LEU A 157 12.13 5.14 18.98
C LEU A 157 11.89 3.83 19.72
N TRP A 158 12.69 3.55 20.75
CA TRP A 158 12.53 2.37 21.59
C TRP A 158 11.16 2.35 22.26
N HIS A 159 10.73 3.47 22.87
CA HIS A 159 9.42 3.57 23.48
C HIS A 159 8.29 3.31 22.47
N MET A 160 8.34 3.89 21.26
CA MET A 160 7.34 3.62 20.22
C MET A 160 7.26 2.13 19.87
N VAL A 161 8.40 1.48 19.65
CA VAL A 161 8.47 0.06 19.30
C VAL A 161 8.01 -0.84 20.45
N SER A 162 8.45 -0.56 21.69
CA SER A 162 8.03 -1.31 22.87
C SER A 162 6.54 -1.14 23.16
N TYR A 163 6.01 0.08 23.01
CA TYR A 163 4.58 0.33 23.14
C TYR A 163 3.79 -0.47 22.10
N ALA A 164 4.19 -0.43 20.83
CA ALA A 164 3.54 -1.17 19.75
C ALA A 164 3.59 -2.69 19.96
N ALA A 165 4.70 -3.23 20.48
CA ALA A 165 4.86 -4.65 20.78
C ALA A 165 3.89 -5.15 21.87
N ASN A 166 3.44 -4.28 22.77
CA ASN A 166 2.48 -4.63 23.82
C ASN A 166 1.02 -4.62 23.34
N LEU A 167 0.74 -4.16 22.12
CA LEU A 167 -0.61 -4.15 21.55
C LEU A 167 -1.00 -5.54 21.00
N THR A 168 -1.32 -6.47 21.90
CA THR A 168 -1.63 -7.87 21.58
C THR A 168 -3.09 -8.24 21.89
N SER A 169 -3.60 -9.26 21.21
CA SER A 169 -4.93 -9.86 21.41
C SER A 169 -4.80 -11.39 21.53
N PRO A 170 -4.33 -11.91 22.69
CA PRO A 170 -4.03 -13.34 22.86
C PRO A 170 -5.25 -14.26 22.68
N HIS A 171 -6.46 -13.74 22.90
CA HIS A 171 -7.72 -14.47 22.74
C HIS A 171 -8.39 -14.19 21.39
N GLY A 172 -7.62 -13.70 20.42
CA GLY A 172 -8.10 -13.32 19.10
C GLY A 172 -8.74 -11.92 19.04
N PRO A 173 -9.00 -11.43 17.82
CA PRO A 173 -9.49 -10.07 17.59
C PRO A 173 -10.91 -9.89 18.14
N GLN A 174 -11.12 -8.78 18.86
CA GLN A 174 -12.42 -8.37 19.40
C GLN A 174 -12.88 -7.05 18.76
N GLY A 175 -14.19 -6.79 18.77
CA GLY A 175 -14.74 -5.54 18.24
C GLY A 175 -14.42 -5.32 16.75
N ILE A 176 -13.75 -4.22 16.42
CA ILE A 176 -13.35 -3.89 15.04
C ILE A 176 -11.99 -4.49 14.62
N ALA A 177 -11.28 -5.15 15.54
CA ALA A 177 -10.03 -5.84 15.21
C ALA A 177 -10.31 -7.03 14.27
N SER A 178 -9.27 -7.42 13.53
CA SER A 178 -9.29 -8.55 12.59
C SER A 178 -7.87 -9.05 12.32
N TYR A 179 -7.75 -10.34 12.03
CA TYR A 179 -6.49 -10.92 11.57
C TYR A 179 -6.12 -10.39 10.18
N PRO A 180 -4.82 -10.25 9.84
CA PRO A 180 -4.41 -9.71 8.55
C PRO A 180 -4.86 -10.53 7.33
N TRP A 181 -4.96 -11.86 7.44
CA TRP A 181 -5.57 -12.70 6.42
C TRP A 181 -7.06 -12.42 6.20
N GLN A 182 -7.81 -12.00 7.23
CA GLN A 182 -9.23 -11.66 7.10
C GLN A 182 -9.42 -10.43 6.21
N TRP A 183 -8.46 -9.51 6.17
CA TRP A 183 -8.59 -8.31 5.34
C TRP A 183 -8.72 -8.58 3.83
N LEU A 184 -8.30 -9.77 3.39
CA LEU A 184 -8.34 -10.17 1.99
C LEU A 184 -9.67 -10.81 1.58
N VAL A 185 -10.49 -11.25 2.55
CA VAL A 185 -11.68 -12.07 2.30
C VAL A 185 -12.92 -11.62 3.08
N ASP A 186 -12.72 -11.05 4.26
CA ASP A 186 -13.78 -10.58 5.15
C ASP A 186 -14.08 -9.11 4.84
N LEU A 187 -15.32 -8.84 4.42
CA LEU A 187 -15.81 -7.50 4.10
C LEU A 187 -16.34 -6.78 5.35
N LYS A 188 -15.70 -6.96 6.51
CA LYS A 188 -16.12 -6.37 7.78
C LYS A 188 -15.91 -4.85 7.78
N PRO A 189 -16.96 -4.03 7.70
CA PRO A 189 -16.81 -2.59 7.61
C PRO A 189 -16.40 -1.98 8.95
N ILE A 190 -15.52 -0.98 8.92
CA ILE A 190 -15.24 -0.11 10.08
C ILE A 190 -16.13 1.12 9.99
N THR A 191 -16.96 1.38 11.00
CA THR A 191 -17.75 2.63 11.04
C THR A 191 -16.93 3.74 11.70
N TYR A 192 -16.47 4.71 10.91
CA TYR A 192 -15.75 5.89 11.43
C TYR A 192 -16.69 6.98 11.92
N LEU A 193 -17.80 7.19 11.21
CA LEU A 193 -18.83 8.17 11.57
C LEU A 193 -20.14 7.74 10.92
N ARG A 194 -21.24 7.80 11.68
CA ARG A 194 -22.59 7.63 11.17
C ARG A 194 -23.50 8.69 11.78
N ILE A 195 -24.03 9.57 10.94
CA ILE A 195 -25.04 10.56 11.33
C ILE A 195 -26.38 10.06 10.82
N ASN A 196 -27.25 9.65 11.75
CA ASN A 196 -28.60 9.17 11.45
C ASN A 196 -29.62 10.27 11.77
N PRO A 197 -30.26 10.89 10.76
CA PRO A 197 -31.22 11.98 10.99
C PRO A 197 -32.49 11.53 11.72
N SER A 198 -32.76 10.22 11.80
CA SER A 198 -33.89 9.65 12.57
C SER A 198 -33.65 9.65 14.08
N LEU A 199 -32.43 9.95 14.55
CA LEU A 199 -32.05 10.04 15.96
C LEU A 199 -31.22 11.32 16.21
N PRO A 200 -31.83 12.52 16.07
CA PRO A 200 -31.11 13.77 16.25
C PRO A 200 -30.70 13.96 17.73
N GLY A 201 -29.46 14.39 17.95
CA GLY A 201 -29.02 14.90 19.26
C GLY A 201 -29.77 16.18 19.63
N GLN A 202 -29.79 16.56 20.92
CA GLN A 202 -30.44 17.79 21.36
C GLN A 202 -29.92 19.02 20.59
N GLY A 203 -30.82 19.78 19.98
CA GLY A 203 -30.50 20.99 19.22
C GLY A 203 -30.21 20.77 17.73
N LEU A 204 -30.21 19.51 17.23
CA LEU A 204 -29.92 19.16 15.84
C LEU A 204 -31.17 18.76 15.03
N TYR A 205 -32.35 19.24 15.42
CA TYR A 205 -33.63 18.86 14.80
C TYR A 205 -33.86 19.40 13.37
N ALA A 206 -33.03 20.35 12.91
CA ALA A 206 -33.14 20.99 11.59
C ALA A 206 -32.01 20.61 10.61
N ILE A 207 -31.08 19.73 11.02
CA ILE A 207 -29.88 19.36 10.26
C ILE A 207 -29.97 17.86 9.96
N HIS A 208 -30.25 17.50 8.70
CA HIS A 208 -30.43 16.11 8.26
C HIS A 208 -29.32 15.57 7.30
N PRO A 209 -28.01 15.78 7.53
CA PRO A 209 -27.01 15.16 6.70
C PRO A 209 -26.98 13.67 7.02
N VAL A 210 -27.44 12.85 6.08
CA VAL A 210 -27.12 11.42 6.08
C VAL A 210 -25.65 11.31 5.68
N SER A 211 -24.80 10.92 6.63
CA SER A 211 -23.40 10.62 6.33
C SER A 211 -22.96 9.34 7.03
N ALA A 212 -22.37 8.42 6.27
CA ALA A 212 -21.82 7.17 6.77
C ALA A 212 -20.40 6.97 6.23
N PHE A 213 -19.39 7.28 7.05
CA PHE A 213 -17.99 7.01 6.71
C PHE A 213 -17.65 5.59 7.11
N LEU A 214 -17.76 4.67 6.16
CA LEU A 214 -17.44 3.26 6.35
C LEU A 214 -16.07 2.95 5.74
N GLY A 215 -15.12 2.50 6.55
CA GLY A 215 -13.85 1.94 6.09
C GLY A 215 -14.07 0.54 5.55
N VAL A 216 -14.11 0.43 4.22
CA VAL A 216 -14.27 -0.85 3.53
C VAL A 216 -13.44 -0.82 2.26
N VAL A 217 -12.68 -1.88 2.00
CA VAL A 217 -12.00 -2.04 0.72
C VAL A 217 -13.04 -2.40 -0.35
N SER A 218 -12.96 -1.78 -1.52
CA SER A 218 -13.93 -2.03 -2.60
C SER A 218 -13.98 -3.54 -2.96
N PRO A 219 -15.13 -4.24 -2.79
CA PRO A 219 -15.21 -5.69 -3.00
C PRO A 219 -14.79 -6.14 -4.41
N PRO A 220 -15.15 -5.43 -5.50
CA PRO A 220 -14.65 -5.77 -6.83
C PRO A 220 -13.12 -5.69 -6.97
N ILE A 221 -12.46 -4.79 -6.24
CA ILE A 221 -11.00 -4.70 -6.23
C ILE A 221 -10.41 -5.91 -5.48
N LEU A 222 -10.96 -6.23 -4.30
CA LEU A 222 -10.53 -7.39 -3.51
C LEU A 222 -10.70 -8.71 -4.27
N LEU A 223 -11.77 -8.87 -5.05
CA LEU A 223 -12.02 -10.05 -5.87
C LEU A 223 -10.82 -10.41 -6.77
N LEU A 224 -10.11 -9.41 -7.29
CA LEU A 224 -8.94 -9.60 -8.13
C LEU A 224 -7.60 -9.45 -7.39
N ALA A 225 -7.60 -9.15 -6.10
CA ALA A 225 -6.37 -8.91 -5.33
C ALA A 225 -5.46 -10.14 -5.29
N ILE A 226 -5.96 -11.28 -4.78
CA ILE A 226 -5.20 -12.53 -4.71
C ILE A 226 -4.84 -13.03 -6.13
N PRO A 227 -5.78 -13.15 -7.10
CA PRO A 227 -5.44 -13.54 -8.46
C PRO A 227 -4.38 -12.64 -9.11
N GLY A 228 -4.48 -11.32 -8.92
CA GLY A 228 -3.54 -10.35 -9.46
C GLY A 228 -2.14 -10.52 -8.89
N VAL A 229 -2.02 -10.67 -7.56
CA VAL A 229 -0.73 -10.86 -6.87
C VAL A 229 -0.10 -12.20 -7.28
N LEU A 230 -0.85 -13.31 -7.21
CA LEU A 230 -0.36 -14.63 -7.62
C LEU A 230 0.07 -14.64 -9.09
N PHE A 231 -0.70 -14.00 -9.97
CA PHE A 231 -0.32 -13.85 -11.36
C PHE A 231 0.97 -13.02 -11.50
N GLY A 232 1.13 -11.95 -10.74
CA GLY A 232 2.36 -11.15 -10.68
C GLY A 232 3.59 -11.97 -10.27
N ILE A 233 3.47 -12.77 -9.21
CA ILE A 233 4.53 -13.68 -8.71
C ILE A 233 4.88 -14.74 -9.77
N TYR A 234 3.88 -15.40 -10.34
CA TYR A 234 4.09 -16.38 -11.41
C TYR A 234 4.81 -15.75 -12.61
N ARG A 235 4.36 -14.56 -13.02
CA ARG A 235 4.94 -13.86 -14.18
C ARG A 235 6.36 -13.41 -13.88
N SER A 236 6.67 -12.89 -12.69
CA SER A 236 8.02 -12.44 -12.35
C SER A 236 9.05 -13.58 -12.44
N GLY A 237 8.71 -14.79 -11.98
CA GLY A 237 9.60 -15.97 -12.00
C GLY A 237 9.73 -16.69 -13.34
N SER A 238 8.77 -16.52 -14.27
CA SER A 238 8.77 -17.18 -15.58
C SER A 238 9.91 -16.68 -16.48
N ARG A 239 10.59 -17.55 -17.24
CA ARG A 239 11.67 -17.14 -18.16
C ARG A 239 11.14 -16.25 -19.29
N ARG A 240 11.99 -15.35 -19.81
CA ARG A 240 11.70 -14.55 -21.02
C ARG A 240 11.69 -15.35 -22.32
N ARG A 241 12.08 -16.63 -22.31
CA ARG A 241 12.23 -17.44 -23.53
C ARG A 241 10.91 -17.53 -24.31
N ALA A 242 10.90 -16.76 -25.40
CA ALA A 242 10.17 -16.95 -26.65
C ALA A 242 8.88 -17.76 -26.54
N VAL A 243 7.81 -17.11 -26.07
CA VAL A 243 6.45 -17.51 -26.48
C VAL A 243 6.22 -16.97 -27.89
N ALA A 244 6.97 -17.49 -28.86
CA ALA A 244 6.75 -17.22 -30.28
C ALA A 244 5.66 -18.15 -30.86
N SER A 245 5.24 -19.19 -30.12
CA SER A 245 4.36 -20.24 -30.64
C SER A 245 2.88 -20.15 -30.24
N THR A 246 2.45 -19.25 -29.34
CA THR A 246 1.05 -19.22 -28.86
C THR A 246 0.31 -17.89 -28.99
N GLY A 247 0.80 -16.94 -29.78
CA GLY A 247 0.11 -15.64 -29.97
C GLY A 247 -0.01 -14.80 -28.69
N ALA A 248 0.76 -15.14 -27.64
CA ALA A 248 0.78 -14.37 -26.40
C ALA A 248 1.53 -13.04 -26.60
N PRO A 249 1.08 -11.94 -25.96
CA PRO A 249 1.73 -10.64 -26.10
C PRO A 249 3.18 -10.68 -25.63
N VAL A 250 4.08 -10.07 -26.42
CA VAL A 250 5.51 -9.95 -26.12
C VAL A 250 5.71 -9.34 -24.74
N ARG A 251 6.51 -10.02 -23.92
CA ARG A 251 6.83 -9.60 -22.56
C ARG A 251 7.85 -8.46 -22.57
N THR A 252 7.44 -7.27 -22.13
CA THR A 252 8.35 -6.12 -21.99
C THR A 252 9.06 -6.12 -20.64
N LEU A 253 10.19 -5.41 -20.54
CA LEU A 253 10.88 -5.16 -19.26
C LEU A 253 9.97 -4.47 -18.25
N GLY A 254 9.18 -3.48 -18.69
CA GLY A 254 8.22 -2.76 -17.86
C GLY A 254 7.13 -3.67 -17.28
N ASP A 255 6.64 -4.65 -18.06
CA ASP A 255 5.70 -5.64 -17.53
C ASP A 255 6.30 -6.48 -16.40
N VAL A 256 7.58 -6.86 -16.52
CA VAL A 256 8.28 -7.64 -15.47
C VAL A 256 8.43 -6.79 -14.22
N GLN A 257 8.84 -5.54 -14.40
CA GLN A 257 9.03 -4.59 -13.31
C GLN A 257 7.71 -4.30 -12.57
N LEU A 258 6.59 -4.15 -13.28
CA LEU A 258 5.27 -4.00 -12.65
C LEU A 258 4.86 -5.24 -11.86
N ALA A 259 5.08 -6.44 -12.41
CA ALA A 259 4.77 -7.69 -11.74
C ALA A 259 5.60 -7.84 -10.44
N ILE A 260 6.89 -7.51 -10.50
CA ILE A 260 7.79 -7.45 -9.34
C ILE A 260 7.27 -6.43 -8.33
N LEU A 261 6.98 -5.20 -8.76
CA LEU A 261 6.57 -4.13 -7.87
C LEU A 261 5.26 -4.45 -7.14
N GLY A 262 4.22 -4.92 -7.85
CA GLY A 262 2.94 -5.25 -7.23
C GLY A 262 3.06 -6.36 -6.19
N ALA A 263 3.82 -7.42 -6.51
CA ALA A 263 4.08 -8.53 -5.59
C ALA A 263 4.95 -8.10 -4.39
N ALA A 264 6.07 -7.41 -4.65
CA ALA A 264 6.97 -6.93 -3.61
C ALA A 264 6.29 -5.92 -2.68
N TRP A 265 5.44 -5.04 -3.22
CA TRP A 265 4.67 -4.11 -2.41
C TRP A 265 3.68 -4.86 -1.52
N PHE A 266 2.87 -5.74 -2.10
CA PHE A 266 1.91 -6.53 -1.33
C PHE A 266 2.60 -7.33 -0.23
N VAL A 267 3.61 -8.14 -0.58
CA VAL A 267 4.33 -8.97 0.38
C VAL A 267 5.05 -8.10 1.43
N GLY A 268 5.75 -7.05 1.01
CA GLY A 268 6.53 -6.19 1.91
C GLY A 268 5.70 -5.35 2.88
N THR A 269 4.40 -5.20 2.63
CA THR A 269 3.50 -4.40 3.49
C THR A 269 2.45 -5.24 4.21
N TRP A 270 2.03 -6.38 3.66
CA TRP A 270 1.06 -7.29 4.29
C TRP A 270 1.72 -8.35 5.16
N LEU A 271 2.81 -8.98 4.69
CA LEU A 271 3.46 -10.08 5.40
C LEU A 271 3.99 -9.68 6.79
N PRO A 272 4.55 -8.46 7.01
CA PRO A 272 4.94 -8.04 8.36
C PRO A 272 3.79 -8.10 9.37
N TYR A 273 2.58 -7.66 8.98
CA TYR A 273 1.40 -7.75 9.85
C TYR A 273 1.00 -9.20 10.11
N GLU A 274 0.94 -10.02 9.06
CA GLU A 274 0.57 -11.44 9.21
C GLU A 274 1.56 -12.18 10.13
N LEU A 275 2.87 -11.95 9.96
CA LEU A 275 3.89 -12.55 10.81
C LEU A 275 3.76 -12.08 12.27
N GLN A 276 3.58 -10.78 12.51
CA GLN A 276 3.38 -10.25 13.87
C GLN A 276 2.08 -10.76 14.49
N SER A 277 1.02 -10.92 13.70
CA SER A 277 -0.24 -11.48 14.17
C SER A 277 -0.10 -12.96 14.53
N ALA A 278 0.66 -13.74 13.76
CA ALA A 278 0.86 -15.16 13.98
C ALA A 278 1.85 -15.47 15.10
N VAL A 279 2.90 -14.66 15.28
CA VAL A 279 3.97 -14.88 16.26
C VAL A 279 3.68 -14.19 17.57
N ASP A 280 3.29 -12.91 17.53
CA ASP A 280 3.17 -12.04 18.71
C ASP A 280 1.72 -11.82 19.13
N SER A 281 0.74 -12.45 18.45
CA SER A 281 -0.69 -12.18 18.63
C SER A 281 -1.02 -10.68 18.48
N ARG A 282 -0.29 -9.95 17.61
CA ARG A 282 -0.45 -8.50 17.45
C ARG A 282 -1.89 -8.13 17.07
N THR A 283 -2.46 -7.20 17.81
CA THR A 283 -3.78 -6.63 17.51
C THR A 283 -3.70 -5.85 16.21
N SER A 284 -4.51 -6.25 15.23
CA SER A 284 -4.50 -5.64 13.90
C SER A 284 -5.93 -5.26 13.47
N TYR A 285 -6.03 -4.31 12.53
CA TYR A 285 -7.29 -3.74 12.05
C TYR A 285 -7.31 -3.63 10.53
N LEU A 286 -8.51 -3.71 9.93
CA LEU A 286 -8.67 -3.60 8.47
C LEU A 286 -8.03 -2.34 7.88
N TYR A 287 -8.00 -1.23 8.63
CA TYR A 287 -7.44 0.02 8.13
C TYR A 287 -5.94 -0.06 7.81
N TYR A 288 -5.20 -1.02 8.36
CA TYR A 288 -3.79 -1.25 7.97
C TYR A 288 -3.65 -1.70 6.50
N MET A 289 -4.73 -2.17 5.88
CA MET A 289 -4.76 -2.42 4.44
C MET A 289 -4.46 -1.18 3.59
N VAL A 290 -4.68 0.04 4.10
CA VAL A 290 -4.34 1.28 3.40
C VAL A 290 -2.91 1.26 2.85
N VAL A 291 -1.98 0.66 3.61
CA VAL A 291 -0.56 0.52 3.23
C VAL A 291 -0.32 -0.58 2.20
N VAL A 292 -1.16 -1.62 2.20
CA VAL A 292 -1.09 -2.79 1.30
C VAL A 292 -1.70 -2.49 -0.07
N MET A 293 -2.77 -1.71 -0.10
CA MET A 293 -3.60 -1.44 -1.28
C MET A 293 -2.82 -0.96 -2.52
N PRO A 294 -1.76 -0.12 -2.45
CA PRO A 294 -1.00 0.26 -3.64
C PRO A 294 -0.43 -0.94 -4.40
N GLY A 295 0.04 -1.97 -3.69
CA GLY A 295 0.50 -3.23 -4.30
C GLY A 295 -0.62 -3.96 -5.03
N ILE A 296 -1.81 -4.01 -4.43
CA ILE A 296 -3.02 -4.59 -5.03
C ILE A 296 -3.40 -3.82 -6.30
N TYR A 297 -3.42 -2.49 -6.28
CA TYR A 297 -3.75 -1.69 -7.47
C TYR A 297 -2.78 -1.96 -8.62
N VAL A 298 -1.47 -2.05 -8.36
CA VAL A 298 -0.47 -2.40 -9.36
C VAL A 298 -0.71 -3.81 -9.90
N ALA A 299 -0.92 -4.79 -9.03
CA ALA A 299 -1.09 -6.19 -9.43
C ALA A 299 -2.37 -6.42 -10.25
N VAL A 300 -3.50 -5.86 -9.81
CA VAL A 300 -4.80 -5.95 -10.50
C VAL A 300 -4.73 -5.26 -11.87
N THR A 301 -4.19 -4.05 -11.93
CA THR A 301 -4.10 -3.32 -13.20
C THR A 301 -3.13 -3.97 -14.17
N TYR A 302 -2.05 -4.59 -13.67
CA TYR A 302 -1.16 -5.40 -14.48
C TYR A 302 -1.88 -6.62 -15.09
N LEU A 303 -2.62 -7.39 -14.28
CA LEU A 303 -3.41 -8.53 -14.73
C LEU A 303 -4.41 -8.11 -15.82
N ILE A 304 -5.16 -7.04 -15.57
CA ILE A 304 -6.16 -6.51 -16.51
C ILE A 304 -5.52 -6.01 -17.80
N SER A 305 -4.38 -5.31 -17.70
CA SER A 305 -3.66 -4.82 -18.88
C SER A 305 -3.22 -5.97 -19.78
N ILE A 306 -2.77 -7.10 -19.20
CA ILE A 306 -2.42 -8.29 -19.95
C ILE A 306 -3.66 -8.92 -20.59
N GLY A 307 -4.76 -9.08 -19.84
CA GLY A 307 -6.03 -9.60 -20.36
C GLY A 307 -6.58 -8.78 -21.52
N TRP A 308 -6.56 -7.45 -21.39
CA TRP A 308 -7.03 -6.51 -22.42
C TRP A 308 -6.22 -6.60 -23.71
N ARG A 309 -4.89 -6.75 -23.59
CA ARG A 309 -3.97 -6.89 -24.73
C ARG A 309 -4.18 -8.17 -25.54
N ARG A 310 -4.76 -9.23 -24.96
CA ARG A 310 -5.09 -10.47 -25.68
C ARG A 310 -6.18 -10.32 -26.75
N ARG A 311 -6.89 -9.19 -26.78
CA ARG A 311 -7.95 -8.85 -27.76
C ARG A 311 -9.11 -9.85 -27.87
N GLN A 312 -9.25 -10.80 -26.94
CA GLN A 312 -10.38 -11.72 -26.91
C GLN A 312 -11.63 -10.98 -26.41
N LYS A 313 -12.75 -11.10 -27.13
CA LYS A 313 -13.99 -10.37 -26.84
C LYS A 313 -14.51 -10.62 -25.42
N TRP A 314 -14.55 -11.89 -25.00
CA TRP A 314 -15.04 -12.27 -23.67
C TRP A 314 -14.19 -11.70 -22.53
N LEU A 315 -12.85 -11.67 -22.66
CA LEU A 315 -11.96 -11.04 -21.67
C LEU A 315 -12.22 -9.54 -21.54
N ARG A 316 -12.37 -8.84 -22.67
CA ARG A 316 -12.66 -7.40 -22.67
C ARG A 316 -14.02 -7.09 -22.06
N MET A 317 -15.02 -7.91 -22.36
CA MET A 317 -16.35 -7.78 -21.77
C MET A 317 -16.31 -8.02 -20.26
N GLY A 318 -15.61 -9.07 -19.80
CA GLY A 318 -15.42 -9.33 -18.37
C GLY A 318 -14.69 -8.19 -17.64
N ILE A 319 -13.62 -7.66 -18.24
CA ILE A 319 -12.91 -6.48 -17.71
C ILE A 319 -13.83 -5.26 -17.67
N GLY A 320 -14.64 -5.04 -18.71
CA GLY A 320 -15.60 -3.95 -18.77
C GLY A 320 -16.65 -4.04 -17.66
N LEU A 321 -17.26 -5.22 -17.49
CA LEU A 321 -18.22 -5.49 -16.41
C LEU A 321 -17.59 -5.29 -15.03
N TRP A 322 -16.38 -5.80 -14.84
CA TRP A 322 -15.63 -5.59 -13.60
C TRP A 322 -15.37 -4.09 -13.35
N ALA A 323 -14.95 -3.33 -14.36
CA ALA A 323 -14.73 -1.89 -14.22
C ALA A 323 -16.02 -1.15 -13.85
N VAL A 324 -17.15 -1.49 -14.48
CA VAL A 324 -18.48 -0.96 -14.09
C VAL A 324 -18.79 -1.30 -12.63
N SER A 325 -18.51 -2.53 -12.19
CA SER A 325 -18.76 -2.91 -10.79
C SER A 325 -17.92 -2.11 -9.79
N VAL A 326 -16.67 -1.76 -10.13
CA VAL A 326 -15.84 -0.85 -9.31
C VAL A 326 -16.48 0.54 -9.21
N VAL A 327 -16.99 1.08 -10.33
CA VAL A 327 -17.66 2.39 -10.32
C VAL A 327 -18.98 2.34 -9.53
N VAL A 328 -19.78 1.28 -9.69
CA VAL A 328 -21.01 1.11 -8.92
C VAL A 328 -20.68 1.00 -7.42
N ALA A 329 -19.65 0.23 -7.05
CA ALA A 329 -19.22 0.09 -5.66
C ALA A 329 -18.81 1.44 -5.05
N VAL A 330 -18.00 2.27 -5.74
CA VAL A 330 -17.62 3.57 -5.18
C VAL A 330 -18.82 4.51 -4.99
N VAL A 331 -19.80 4.47 -5.90
CA VAL A 331 -21.01 5.29 -5.77
C VAL A 331 -21.86 4.82 -4.59
N LEU A 332 -22.12 3.51 -4.49
CA LEU A 332 -22.94 2.95 -3.41
C LEU A 332 -22.30 3.15 -2.03
N MET A 333 -20.98 3.03 -1.95
CA MET A 333 -20.22 3.16 -0.70
C MET A 333 -19.82 4.60 -0.39
N TYR A 334 -20.21 5.56 -1.24
CA TYR A 334 -19.84 6.96 -1.05
C TYR A 334 -20.48 7.49 0.25
N PRO A 335 -19.76 8.24 1.09
CA PRO A 335 -20.24 8.59 2.43
C PRO A 335 -21.56 9.35 2.51
N PHE A 336 -22.05 9.92 1.40
CA PHE A 336 -23.27 10.73 1.33
C PHE A 336 -24.42 10.05 0.59
N VAL A 337 -24.30 8.75 0.29
CA VAL A 337 -25.38 7.96 -0.31
C VAL A 337 -26.15 7.25 0.79
N ALA A 338 -27.47 7.38 0.79
CA ALA A 338 -28.38 6.83 1.81
C ALA A 338 -28.52 5.29 1.78
N ALA A 339 -27.65 4.58 1.05
CA ALA A 339 -27.72 3.14 0.90
C ALA A 339 -27.28 2.37 2.16
N PHE A 340 -26.61 3.04 3.13
CA PHE A 340 -26.02 2.41 4.32
C PHE A 340 -26.26 3.21 5.61
#